data_AF-A0A955PDX0-F1
#
_entry.id   AF-A0A955PDX0-F1
#
_cell.length_a   1.000
_cell.length_b   1.000
_cell.length_c   1.000
_cell.angle_alpha   90.00
_cell.angle_beta   90.00
_cell.angle_gamma   90.00
#
_symmetry.space_group_name_H-M   'P 1'
#
loop_
_entity.id
_entity.type
_entity.pdbx_description
1 polymer ?
#
loop_
_entity_poly.entity_id
_entity_poly.type
_entity_poly.pdbx_seq_one_letter_code
_entity_poly.pdbx_strand_id
1 'polypeptide(L)'
;DVSKHPYEGPIEKLIDSGTMVLGCRGKVSGATESSNFLSIGKGDHIEFPIHEKKSFGLSSQSVSLKPQESSDATFVLAWHFPNHPNGHEYNNRFSDAVEVANYVLANRDRLSGDTHLWHKTLYDSSLPHWLIDRLHSTVSTLATGTCQYWENGRFWAWEGVGCCEGTCTHVWNYAHAPARLFPQLERSARTMQDFGAGFHPDTGLVGFRSNDAYAADGQCGTVLKAYREHLMSEGPGFLEANWPKIKKALEYSIDQDENGDGLIENSQHNTFDINFFGPNTFVGSLYLAALRAGEEMAKEMGDLKFAKHCHEIFERGQAGSVDRLWNGEYFIQDVD
;
A
#
# COMPACT_ATOMS: atom_id res chain seq x y z
N ASP A 1 21.57 2.00 18.31
CA ASP A 1 22.94 2.15 18.83
C ASP A 1 23.92 1.70 17.76
N VAL A 2 24.08 2.50 16.68
CA VAL A 2 24.99 2.22 15.53
C VAL A 2 26.39 2.81 15.80
N SER A 3 26.56 3.46 16.95
CA SER A 3 27.77 4.17 17.34
C SER A 3 28.86 3.29 17.97
N LYS A 4 28.61 2.00 18.22
CA LYS A 4 29.55 1.16 19.00
C LYS A 4 30.35 0.14 18.21
N HIS A 5 29.98 -0.16 16.97
CA HIS A 5 30.77 -1.01 16.08
C HIS A 5 30.65 -0.50 14.64
N PRO A 6 31.68 0.18 14.09
CA PRO A 6 31.68 0.51 12.67
C PRO A 6 31.60 -0.79 11.86
N TYR A 7 30.76 -0.83 10.83
CA TYR A 7 30.68 -1.98 9.94
C TYR A 7 32.03 -2.18 9.23
N GLU A 8 32.63 -3.36 9.39
CA GLU A 8 33.95 -3.70 8.83
C GLU A 8 33.86 -4.52 7.51
N GLY A 9 32.69 -4.53 6.86
CA GLY A 9 32.48 -5.27 5.60
C GLY A 9 32.53 -4.39 4.33
N PRO A 10 32.39 -5.01 3.13
CA PRO A 10 32.29 -4.28 1.86
C PRO A 10 31.08 -3.34 1.85
N ILE A 11 31.29 -2.06 1.56
CA ILE A 11 30.24 -1.01 1.61
C ILE A 11 29.09 -1.34 0.64
N GLU A 12 29.42 -1.89 -0.53
CA GLU A 12 28.52 -2.42 -1.55
C GLU A 12 27.55 -3.51 -1.07
N LYS A 13 27.70 -4.05 0.15
CA LYS A 13 26.76 -4.99 0.77
C LYS A 13 25.80 -4.35 1.77
N LEU A 14 25.97 -3.06 2.09
CA LEU A 14 25.06 -2.35 3.00
C LEU A 14 23.70 -2.14 2.34
N ILE A 15 22.65 -2.14 3.16
CA ILE A 15 21.26 -1.97 2.72
C ILE A 15 21.02 -0.63 1.99
N ASP A 16 21.77 0.40 2.38
CA ASP A 16 21.73 1.76 1.85
C ASP A 16 22.87 2.04 0.87
N SER A 17 23.59 1.02 0.41
CA SER A 17 24.54 1.17 -0.68
C SER A 17 23.83 1.23 -2.03
N GLY A 18 24.28 2.14 -2.88
CA GLY A 18 23.67 2.39 -4.18
C GLY A 18 24.30 3.58 -4.90
N THR A 19 23.58 4.09 -5.89
CA THR A 19 24.00 5.24 -6.68
C THR A 19 23.01 6.38 -6.53
N MET A 20 23.50 7.61 -6.66
CA MET A 20 22.69 8.83 -6.70
C MET A 20 23.28 9.76 -7.75
N VAL A 21 22.42 10.46 -8.49
CA VAL A 21 22.85 11.38 -9.55
C VAL A 21 22.05 12.68 -9.48
N LEU A 22 22.76 13.79 -9.66
CA LEU A 22 22.18 15.09 -9.98
C LEU A 22 22.49 15.39 -11.45
N GLY A 23 21.46 15.48 -12.29
CA GLY A 23 21.55 15.72 -13.73
C GLY A 23 20.90 17.04 -14.15
N CYS A 24 21.26 17.52 -15.34
CA CYS A 24 20.66 18.71 -15.97
C CYS A 24 20.39 18.42 -17.45
N ARG A 25 19.21 18.80 -17.95
CA ARG A 25 18.87 18.70 -19.37
C ARG A 25 19.50 19.87 -20.13
N GLY A 26 20.33 19.57 -21.13
CA GLY A 26 20.97 20.59 -21.98
C GLY A 26 22.47 20.71 -21.75
N LYS A 27 23.08 21.81 -22.25
CA LYS A 27 24.50 22.08 -22.01
C LYS A 27 24.70 22.54 -20.56
N VAL A 28 25.72 21.97 -19.92
CA VAL A 28 26.14 22.30 -18.56
C VAL A 28 27.36 23.20 -18.68
N SER A 29 27.36 24.34 -17.99
CA SER A 29 28.61 25.05 -17.68
C SER A 29 29.21 24.36 -16.45
N GLY A 30 30.48 23.97 -16.50
CA GLY A 30 31.15 23.39 -15.34
C GLY A 30 30.91 24.25 -14.10
N ALA A 31 30.65 23.63 -12.95
CA ALA A 31 30.48 24.37 -11.70
C ALA A 31 31.71 25.29 -11.54
N THR A 32 31.50 26.59 -11.38
CA THR A 32 32.61 27.51 -11.15
C THR A 32 33.39 27.04 -9.92
N GLU A 33 34.70 26.84 -10.10
CA GLU A 33 35.63 26.54 -9.01
C GLU A 33 35.42 27.54 -7.87
N SER A 34 34.74 27.09 -6.83
CA SER A 34 34.79 27.72 -5.51
C SER A 34 35.42 26.68 -4.61
N SER A 35 36.21 27.10 -3.62
CA SER A 35 37.08 26.25 -2.80
C SER A 35 36.39 25.08 -2.07
N ASN A 36 35.05 24.99 -2.14
CA ASN A 36 34.21 23.97 -1.53
C ASN A 36 33.41 23.12 -2.52
N PHE A 37 33.53 23.34 -3.84
CA PHE A 37 32.75 22.64 -4.86
C PHE A 37 33.65 22.05 -5.95
N LEU A 38 33.61 20.71 -6.11
CA LEU A 38 34.26 20.03 -7.22
C LEU A 38 33.48 20.29 -8.51
N SER A 39 34.13 20.89 -9.51
CA SER A 39 33.64 20.94 -10.88
C SER A 39 33.89 19.60 -11.54
N ILE A 40 32.86 18.75 -11.64
CA ILE A 40 32.98 17.49 -12.41
C ILE A 40 32.64 17.79 -13.86
N GLY A 41 33.65 17.75 -14.73
CA GLY A 41 33.47 17.77 -16.18
C GLY A 41 32.85 16.47 -16.69
N LYS A 42 32.51 16.42 -17.97
CA LYS A 42 32.11 15.17 -18.64
C LYS A 42 33.29 14.19 -18.60
N GLY A 43 33.20 13.14 -17.78
CA GLY A 43 34.11 11.99 -17.81
C GLY A 43 35.17 11.93 -16.71
N ASP A 44 35.15 12.83 -15.73
CA ASP A 44 36.06 12.72 -14.57
C ASP A 44 35.49 11.73 -13.55
N HIS A 45 36.16 10.59 -13.38
CA HIS A 45 35.88 9.67 -12.27
C HIS A 45 36.70 10.09 -11.06
N ILE A 46 36.02 10.47 -9.97
CA ILE A 46 36.67 10.86 -8.71
C ILE A 46 36.26 9.86 -7.64
N GLU A 47 37.27 9.26 -6.99
CA GLU A 47 37.09 8.36 -5.86
C GLU A 47 37.65 9.03 -4.59
N PHE A 48 36.95 8.89 -3.47
CA PHE A 48 37.37 9.43 -2.18
C PHE A 48 36.90 8.54 -1.03
N PRO A 49 37.59 8.57 0.13
CA PRO A 49 37.18 7.78 1.29
C PRO A 49 35.79 8.18 1.81
N ILE A 50 34.98 7.21 2.22
CA ILE A 50 33.59 7.42 2.70
C ILE A 50 33.46 8.40 3.88
N HIS A 51 34.52 8.54 4.69
CA HIS A 51 34.54 9.44 5.85
C HIS A 51 34.81 10.90 5.48
N GLU A 52 35.22 11.18 4.23
CA GLU A 52 35.37 12.53 3.73
C GLU A 52 34.02 13.10 3.27
N LYS A 53 33.59 14.20 3.88
CA LYS A 53 32.43 14.95 3.38
C LYS A 53 32.84 15.76 2.15
N LYS A 54 32.17 15.52 1.02
CA LYS A 54 32.29 16.33 -0.21
C LYS A 54 30.97 17.01 -0.53
N SER A 55 31.06 18.20 -1.12
CA SER A 55 29.90 18.92 -1.65
C SER A 55 30.04 19.03 -3.17
N PHE A 56 28.94 18.76 -3.86
CA PHE A 56 28.85 18.84 -5.31
C PHE A 56 27.75 19.83 -5.69
N GLY A 57 27.96 20.54 -6.79
CA GLY A 57 27.02 21.51 -7.33
C GLY A 57 26.91 21.33 -8.83
N LEU A 58 25.71 21.57 -9.37
CA LEU A 58 25.43 21.53 -10.80
C LEU A 58 24.74 22.82 -11.19
N SER A 59 25.16 23.44 -12.29
CA SER A 59 24.54 24.63 -12.86
C SER A 59 24.16 24.42 -14.32
N SER A 60 23.05 25.02 -14.74
CA SER A 60 22.69 25.10 -16.16
C SER A 60 23.60 26.09 -16.89
N GLN A 61 23.58 26.06 -18.23
CA GLN A 61 24.23 27.09 -19.03
C GLN A 61 23.71 28.49 -18.67
N SER A 62 24.62 29.48 -18.60
CA SER A 62 24.24 30.90 -18.50
C SER A 62 23.45 31.35 -19.72
N VAL A 63 22.31 32.01 -19.48
CA VAL A 63 21.42 32.56 -20.52
C VAL A 63 21.27 34.06 -20.28
N SER A 64 21.34 34.87 -21.35
CA SER A 64 21.02 36.30 -21.32
C SER A 64 19.63 36.48 -21.92
N LEU A 65 18.71 37.08 -21.16
CA LEU A 65 17.32 37.27 -21.56
C LEU A 65 17.07 38.74 -21.90
N LYS A 66 16.38 38.99 -23.01
CA LYS A 66 15.82 40.30 -23.34
C LYS A 66 14.58 40.60 -22.48
N PRO A 67 14.11 41.86 -22.42
CA PRO A 67 12.81 42.16 -21.82
C PRO A 67 11.71 41.24 -22.39
N GLN A 68 10.94 40.61 -21.50
CA GLN A 68 9.86 39.64 -21.81
C GLN A 68 10.30 38.27 -22.34
N GLU A 69 11.59 37.97 -22.40
CA GLU A 69 12.09 36.63 -22.76
C GLU A 69 12.13 35.70 -21.53
N SER A 70 11.88 34.40 -21.74
CA SER A 70 11.96 33.36 -20.71
C SER A 70 12.82 32.18 -21.18
N SER A 71 13.49 31.52 -20.24
CA SER A 71 14.23 30.27 -20.49
C SER A 71 14.01 29.29 -19.34
N ASP A 72 13.92 28.01 -19.68
CA ASP A 72 13.78 26.93 -18.71
C ASP A 72 15.11 26.19 -18.51
N ALA A 73 15.39 25.84 -17.26
CA ALA A 73 16.45 24.90 -16.90
C ALA A 73 15.83 23.74 -16.13
N THR A 74 16.12 22.50 -16.56
CA THR A 74 15.57 21.29 -15.92
C THR A 74 16.66 20.50 -15.26
N PHE A 75 16.50 20.26 -13.96
CA PHE A 75 17.38 19.41 -13.16
C PHE A 75 16.63 18.13 -12.75
N VAL A 76 17.37 17.06 -12.52
CA VAL A 76 16.86 15.79 -12.01
C VAL A 76 17.76 15.30 -10.88
N LEU A 77 17.16 14.94 -9.75
CA LEU A 77 17.82 14.18 -8.69
C LEU A 77 17.22 12.77 -8.71
N ALA A 78 18.06 11.77 -8.85
CA ALA A 78 17.63 10.37 -8.88
C ALA A 78 18.57 9.51 -8.04
N TRP A 79 18.04 8.38 -7.58
CA TRP A 79 18.78 7.40 -6.78
C TRP A 79 18.37 5.98 -7.14
N HIS A 80 19.26 5.03 -6.85
CA HIS A 80 19.05 3.60 -7.04
C HIS A 80 19.83 2.84 -5.96
N PHE A 81 19.12 2.32 -4.96
CA PHE A 81 19.67 1.56 -3.84
C PHE A 81 19.14 0.13 -3.90
N PRO A 82 19.87 -0.84 -4.46
CA PRO A 82 19.31 -2.15 -4.77
C PRO A 82 19.26 -3.14 -3.59
N ASN A 83 19.99 -2.86 -2.51
CA ASN A 83 20.36 -3.85 -1.48
C ASN A 83 19.32 -4.09 -0.38
N HIS A 84 18.08 -3.65 -0.55
CA HIS A 84 17.01 -3.98 0.39
C HIS A 84 16.81 -5.51 0.49
N PRO A 85 16.54 -6.11 1.66
CA PRO A 85 16.45 -7.56 1.82
C PRO A 85 15.42 -8.25 0.91
N ASN A 86 14.35 -7.54 0.58
CA ASN A 86 13.31 -8.01 -0.36
C ASN A 86 13.45 -7.42 -1.77
N GLY A 87 14.56 -6.72 -2.03
CA GLY A 87 14.77 -5.86 -3.18
C GLY A 87 13.75 -4.72 -3.28
N HIS A 88 13.88 -3.92 -4.34
CA HIS A 88 12.89 -2.91 -4.73
C HIS A 88 12.35 -3.23 -6.12
N GLU A 89 11.08 -2.94 -6.38
CA GLU A 89 10.49 -3.19 -7.71
C GLU A 89 11.25 -2.48 -8.83
N TYR A 90 11.78 -1.29 -8.57
CA TYR A 90 12.53 -0.53 -9.58
C TYR A 90 13.82 -1.25 -10.04
N ASN A 91 14.34 -2.22 -9.28
CA ASN A 91 15.50 -3.03 -9.68
C ASN A 91 15.22 -3.83 -10.96
N ASN A 92 13.94 -4.16 -11.23
CA ASN A 92 13.53 -4.84 -12.46
C ASN A 92 13.60 -3.93 -13.70
N ARG A 93 13.78 -2.62 -13.50
CA ARG A 93 13.60 -1.60 -14.54
C ARG A 93 14.85 -0.77 -14.80
N PHE A 94 15.71 -0.62 -13.80
CA PHE A 94 16.88 0.23 -13.84
C PHE A 94 18.06 -0.47 -13.17
N SER A 95 19.26 -0.27 -13.71
CA SER A 95 20.50 -0.80 -13.14
C SER A 95 21.20 0.19 -12.19
N ASP A 96 20.96 1.49 -12.37
CA ASP A 96 21.55 2.57 -11.58
C ASP A 96 20.73 3.88 -11.61
N ALA A 97 21.18 4.88 -10.84
CA ALA A 97 20.52 6.18 -10.76
C ALA A 97 20.62 6.99 -12.06
N VAL A 98 21.64 6.74 -12.90
CA VAL A 98 21.82 7.43 -14.19
C VAL A 98 20.75 6.98 -15.18
N GLU A 99 20.43 5.69 -15.23
CA GLU A 99 19.31 5.17 -16.01
C GLU A 99 17.97 5.75 -15.54
N VAL A 100 17.75 5.84 -14.22
CA VAL A 100 16.56 6.48 -13.66
C VAL A 100 16.47 7.95 -14.11
N ALA A 101 17.56 8.72 -13.98
CA ALA A 101 17.59 10.12 -14.40
C ALA A 101 17.34 10.29 -15.90
N ASN A 102 17.97 9.46 -16.74
CA ASN A 102 17.76 9.46 -18.18
C ASN A 102 16.31 9.13 -18.53
N TYR A 103 15.70 8.14 -17.87
CA TYR A 103 14.30 7.80 -18.06
C TYR A 103 13.38 8.97 -17.71
N VAL A 104 13.58 9.61 -16.55
CA VAL A 104 12.78 10.76 -16.11
C VAL A 104 12.92 11.91 -17.09
N LEU A 105 14.13 12.25 -17.55
CA LEU A 105 14.36 13.33 -18.50
C LEU A 105 13.77 13.05 -19.88
N ALA A 106 13.89 11.81 -20.37
CA ALA A 106 13.36 11.40 -21.66
C ALA A 106 11.82 11.34 -21.66
N ASN A 107 11.20 11.04 -20.52
CA ASN A 107 9.76 10.88 -20.37
C ASN A 107 9.09 12.05 -19.64
N ARG A 108 9.81 13.15 -19.37
CA ARG A 108 9.35 14.25 -18.51
C ARG A 108 7.98 14.78 -18.92
N ASP A 109 7.78 14.98 -20.22
CA ASP A 109 6.56 15.60 -20.73
C ASP A 109 5.33 14.72 -20.45
N ARG A 110 5.48 13.39 -20.61
CA ARG A 110 4.45 12.42 -20.22
C ARG A 110 4.29 12.36 -18.70
N LEU A 111 5.36 12.15 -17.94
CA LEU A 111 5.29 11.99 -16.47
C LEU A 111 4.68 13.22 -15.78
N SER A 112 5.13 14.41 -16.17
CA SER A 112 4.61 15.68 -15.66
C SER A 112 3.21 15.96 -16.21
N GLY A 113 2.98 15.71 -17.50
CA GLY A 113 1.67 15.91 -18.14
C GLY A 113 0.58 15.06 -17.49
N ASP A 114 0.82 13.76 -17.31
CA ASP A 114 -0.11 12.82 -16.66
C ASP A 114 -0.42 13.26 -15.22
N THR A 115 0.60 13.72 -14.47
CA THR A 115 0.42 14.23 -13.10
C THR A 115 -0.47 15.49 -13.06
N HIS A 116 -0.23 16.44 -13.98
CA HIS A 116 -1.06 17.65 -14.06
C HIS A 116 -2.48 17.35 -14.55
N LEU A 117 -2.63 16.39 -15.47
CA LEU A 117 -3.93 15.94 -15.94
C LEU A 117 -4.73 15.29 -14.81
N TRP A 118 -4.10 14.42 -14.02
CA TRP A 118 -4.69 13.84 -12.82
C TRP A 118 -5.16 14.92 -11.84
N HIS A 119 -4.26 15.85 -11.50
CA HIS A 119 -4.58 16.98 -10.62
C HIS A 119 -5.76 17.81 -11.15
N LYS A 120 -5.72 18.21 -12.43
CA LYS A 120 -6.79 18.99 -13.05
C LYS A 120 -8.11 18.23 -13.02
N THR A 121 -8.11 16.95 -13.36
CA THR A 121 -9.30 16.11 -13.38
C THR A 121 -9.93 16.00 -11.99
N LEU A 122 -9.11 15.85 -10.95
CA LEU A 122 -9.59 15.74 -9.58
C LEU A 122 -10.19 17.05 -9.04
N TYR A 123 -9.56 18.18 -9.37
CA TYR A 123 -10.02 19.51 -8.96
C TYR A 123 -11.10 20.11 -9.87
N ASP A 124 -11.36 19.50 -11.03
CA ASP A 124 -12.56 19.74 -11.84
C ASP A 124 -13.80 19.06 -11.23
N SER A 125 -13.95 19.22 -9.92
CA SER A 125 -15.01 18.67 -9.10
C SER A 125 -15.92 19.80 -8.62
N SER A 126 -17.18 19.47 -8.38
CA SER A 126 -18.13 20.39 -7.72
C SER A 126 -17.95 20.46 -6.21
N LEU A 127 -17.07 19.62 -5.63
CA LEU A 127 -16.75 19.63 -4.21
C LEU A 127 -15.85 20.84 -3.85
N PRO A 128 -15.92 21.36 -2.61
CA PRO A 128 -15.03 22.41 -2.15
C PRO A 128 -13.55 22.00 -2.25
N HIS A 129 -12.70 22.93 -2.66
CA HIS A 129 -11.26 22.70 -2.84
C HIS A 129 -10.59 22.08 -1.60
N TRP A 130 -10.92 22.57 -0.40
CA TRP A 130 -10.36 22.04 0.85
C TRP A 130 -10.71 20.56 1.09
N LEU A 131 -11.89 20.11 0.64
CA LEU A 131 -12.33 18.73 0.81
C LEU A 131 -11.58 17.81 -0.15
N ILE A 132 -11.42 18.23 -1.41
CA ILE A 132 -10.62 17.50 -2.39
C ILE A 132 -9.17 17.37 -1.92
N ASP A 133 -8.57 18.47 -1.46
CA ASP A 133 -7.21 18.47 -0.92
C ASP A 133 -7.07 17.51 0.27
N ARG A 134 -8.03 17.54 1.21
CA ARG A 134 -8.01 16.65 2.38
C ARG A 134 -8.15 15.17 2.00
N LEU A 135 -9.00 14.83 1.03
CA LEU A 135 -9.21 13.46 0.58
C LEU A 135 -8.00 12.90 -0.19
N HIS A 136 -7.31 13.76 -0.95
CA HIS A 136 -6.22 13.33 -1.84
C HIS A 136 -4.84 13.41 -1.18
N SER A 137 -4.60 14.39 -0.30
CA SER A 137 -3.29 14.59 0.33
C SER A 137 -2.79 13.36 1.08
N THR A 138 -3.69 12.53 1.63
CA THR A 138 -3.33 11.30 2.35
C THR A 138 -2.79 10.20 1.44
N VAL A 139 -3.02 10.27 0.12
CA VAL A 139 -2.48 9.33 -0.87
C VAL A 139 -0.95 9.42 -0.94
N SER A 140 -0.36 10.57 -0.58
CA SER A 140 1.10 10.74 -0.58
C SER A 140 1.80 9.76 0.37
N THR A 141 1.09 9.17 1.34
CA THR A 141 1.62 8.11 2.22
C THR A 141 2.13 6.89 1.44
N LEU A 142 1.59 6.62 0.25
CA LEU A 142 2.12 5.56 -0.63
C LEU A 142 3.55 5.83 -1.12
N ALA A 143 3.99 7.10 -1.08
CA ALA A 143 5.32 7.54 -1.50
C ALA A 143 6.23 7.92 -0.31
N THR A 144 5.96 7.38 0.89
CA THR A 144 6.81 7.56 2.08
C THR A 144 7.43 6.24 2.53
N GLY A 145 8.28 6.28 3.56
CA GLY A 145 8.84 5.08 4.21
C GLY A 145 7.81 4.14 4.87
N THR A 146 6.52 4.49 4.86
CA THR A 146 5.43 3.59 5.29
C THR A 146 5.26 2.42 4.32
N CYS A 147 5.44 2.64 3.02
CA CYS A 147 5.13 1.64 1.99
C CYS A 147 6.41 1.12 1.32
N GLN A 148 6.36 -0.14 0.91
CA GLN A 148 7.41 -0.82 0.18
C GLN A 148 6.79 -1.52 -1.02
N TYR A 149 7.48 -1.44 -2.16
CA TYR A 149 7.16 -2.24 -3.33
C TYR A 149 8.37 -3.11 -3.65
N TRP A 150 8.27 -4.40 -3.33
CA TRP A 150 9.38 -5.33 -3.39
C TRP A 150 9.67 -5.78 -4.81
N GLU A 151 10.89 -6.28 -5.03
CA GLU A 151 11.37 -6.71 -6.34
C GLU A 151 10.50 -7.79 -6.97
N ASN A 152 9.90 -8.66 -6.15
CA ASN A 152 8.96 -9.68 -6.62
C ASN A 152 7.54 -9.15 -6.95
N GLY A 153 7.32 -7.83 -6.92
CA GLY A 153 6.02 -7.21 -7.18
C GLY A 153 5.04 -7.30 -6.01
N ARG A 154 5.49 -7.61 -4.79
CA ARG A 154 4.66 -7.55 -3.58
C ARG A 154 4.60 -6.14 -3.02
N PHE A 155 3.39 -5.61 -2.87
CA PHE A 155 3.13 -4.48 -1.99
C PHE A 155 3.20 -4.92 -0.53
N TRP A 156 3.96 -4.17 0.27
CA TRP A 156 4.07 -4.35 1.70
C TRP A 156 4.04 -2.98 2.36
N ALA A 157 3.42 -2.86 3.52
CA ALA A 157 3.44 -1.59 4.22
C ALA A 157 3.46 -1.78 5.73
N TRP A 158 4.06 -0.82 6.42
CA TRP A 158 3.92 -0.63 7.84
C TRP A 158 2.53 -0.12 8.18
N GLU A 159 2.14 -0.23 9.45
CA GLU A 159 0.98 0.51 9.96
C GLU A 159 1.29 2.00 10.13
N GLY A 160 2.46 2.31 10.70
CA GLY A 160 3.00 3.66 10.84
C GLY A 160 4.49 3.68 10.49
N VAL A 161 5.08 4.85 10.25
CA VAL A 161 6.49 4.95 9.85
C VAL A 161 7.39 4.31 10.92
N GLY A 162 7.93 3.12 10.62
CA GLY A 162 8.77 2.35 11.54
C GLY A 162 8.06 1.73 12.74
N CYS A 163 6.72 1.70 12.79
CA CYS A 163 5.98 0.91 13.77
C CYS A 163 5.13 -0.15 13.10
N CYS A 164 5.13 -1.28 13.78
CA CYS A 164 4.12 -2.31 13.68
C CYS A 164 4.15 -2.99 12.30
N GLU A 165 4.81 -4.14 12.26
CA GLU A 165 5.17 -4.83 11.02
C GLU A 165 3.95 -5.37 10.26
N GLY A 166 4.10 -5.44 8.94
CA GLY A 166 3.17 -6.10 8.02
C GLY A 166 2.03 -5.21 7.58
N THR A 167 1.47 -5.51 6.40
CA THR A 167 0.30 -4.82 5.83
C THR A 167 -0.94 -5.21 6.65
N CYS A 168 -1.03 -4.65 7.85
CA CYS A 168 -1.92 -5.09 8.90
C CYS A 168 -3.37 -5.19 8.42
N THR A 169 -3.99 -6.38 8.43
CA THR A 169 -5.21 -6.63 7.66
C THR A 169 -6.37 -5.75 8.10
N HIS A 170 -6.51 -5.50 9.41
CA HIS A 170 -7.53 -4.63 9.99
C HIS A 170 -7.27 -3.14 9.78
N VAL A 171 -6.03 -2.64 9.83
CA VAL A 171 -5.72 -1.21 9.59
C VAL A 171 -5.76 -0.87 8.11
N TRP A 172 -5.16 -1.71 7.27
CA TRP A 172 -5.20 -1.54 5.82
C TRP A 172 -6.57 -1.88 5.22
N ASN A 173 -7.53 -2.33 6.04
CA ASN A 173 -8.94 -2.38 5.65
C ASN A 173 -9.52 -1.00 5.35
N TYR A 174 -9.07 0.04 6.07
CA TYR A 174 -9.56 1.42 5.91
C TYR A 174 -8.89 2.17 4.75
N ALA A 175 -7.78 1.65 4.22
CA ALA A 175 -7.05 2.27 3.12
C ALA A 175 -7.72 1.95 1.76
N HIS A 176 -8.73 2.72 1.38
CA HIS A 176 -9.45 2.49 0.11
C HIS A 176 -8.79 3.12 -1.13
N ALA A 177 -8.01 4.19 -0.95
CA ALA A 177 -7.39 4.90 -2.08
C ALA A 177 -6.41 4.04 -2.89
N PRO A 178 -5.54 3.20 -2.30
CA PRO A 178 -4.62 2.35 -3.06
C PRO A 178 -5.35 1.40 -4.00
N ALA A 179 -6.47 0.81 -3.58
CA ALA A 179 -7.28 -0.07 -4.43
C ALA A 179 -7.83 0.67 -5.66
N ARG A 180 -8.22 1.94 -5.50
CA ARG A 180 -8.80 2.76 -6.56
C ARG A 180 -7.79 3.32 -7.54
N LEU A 181 -6.61 3.69 -7.04
CA LEU A 181 -5.59 4.37 -7.83
C LEU A 181 -4.57 3.38 -8.42
N PHE A 182 -4.24 2.33 -7.67
CA PHE A 182 -3.19 1.37 -7.97
C PHE A 182 -3.65 -0.07 -7.66
N PRO A 183 -4.70 -0.57 -8.34
CA PRO A 183 -5.33 -1.86 -8.02
C PRO A 183 -4.37 -3.05 -8.04
N GLN A 184 -3.28 -3.00 -8.82
CA GLN A 184 -2.24 -4.03 -8.80
C GLN A 184 -1.58 -4.18 -7.42
N LEU A 185 -1.37 -3.09 -6.69
CA LEU A 185 -0.74 -3.13 -5.36
C LEU A 185 -1.63 -3.88 -4.37
N GLU A 186 -2.91 -3.53 -4.29
CA GLU A 186 -3.85 -4.21 -3.39
C GLU A 186 -4.08 -5.66 -3.77
N ARG A 187 -4.20 -5.99 -5.07
CA ARG A 187 -4.26 -7.40 -5.49
C ARG A 187 -3.02 -8.17 -5.07
N SER A 188 -1.82 -7.60 -5.18
CA SER A 188 -0.59 -8.25 -4.71
C SER A 188 -0.61 -8.48 -3.20
N ALA A 189 -1.14 -7.54 -2.41
CA ALA A 189 -1.32 -7.73 -0.98
C ALA A 189 -2.29 -8.89 -0.70
N ARG A 190 -3.42 -8.99 -1.43
CA ARG A 190 -4.34 -10.13 -1.29
C ARG A 190 -3.67 -11.45 -1.62
N THR A 191 -3.02 -11.56 -2.78
CA THR A 191 -2.53 -12.86 -3.26
C THR A 191 -1.23 -13.31 -2.60
N MET A 192 -0.37 -12.38 -2.19
CA MET A 192 0.97 -12.69 -1.65
C MET A 192 1.04 -12.58 -0.13
N GLN A 193 0.17 -11.78 0.49
CA GLN A 193 0.07 -11.66 1.93
C GLN A 193 -1.13 -12.44 2.48
N ASP A 194 -2.34 -11.93 2.28
CA ASP A 194 -3.53 -12.41 2.99
C ASP A 194 -3.85 -13.87 2.64
N PHE A 195 -3.83 -14.20 1.35
CA PHE A 195 -4.00 -15.56 0.81
C PHE A 195 -2.67 -16.25 0.49
N GLY A 196 -1.56 -15.63 0.88
CA GLY A 196 -0.20 -16.12 0.72
C GLY A 196 0.41 -16.42 2.10
N ALA A 197 1.41 -15.64 2.49
CA ALA A 197 2.18 -15.88 3.71
C ALA A 197 1.38 -15.84 5.02
N GLY A 198 0.26 -15.10 5.07
CA GLY A 198 -0.59 -14.98 6.25
C GLY A 198 -1.75 -15.97 6.33
N PHE A 199 -1.92 -16.83 5.32
CA PHE A 199 -3.06 -17.74 5.25
C PHE A 199 -2.74 -19.10 5.89
N HIS A 200 -3.61 -19.53 6.79
CA HIS A 200 -3.56 -20.84 7.43
C HIS A 200 -4.53 -21.80 6.71
N PRO A 201 -4.05 -22.72 5.84
CA PRO A 201 -4.93 -23.51 4.98
C PRO A 201 -5.85 -24.48 5.75
N ASP A 202 -5.41 -24.97 6.90
CA ASP A 202 -6.16 -25.94 7.69
C ASP A 202 -7.40 -25.32 8.33
N THR A 203 -7.27 -24.08 8.82
CA THR A 203 -8.31 -23.37 9.58
C THR A 203 -9.05 -22.34 8.74
N GLY A 204 -8.35 -21.65 7.83
CA GLY A 204 -8.85 -20.46 7.14
C GLY A 204 -8.48 -19.14 7.81
N LEU A 205 -7.74 -19.16 8.92
CA LEU A 205 -7.25 -17.94 9.55
C LEU A 205 -6.37 -17.15 8.57
N VAL A 206 -6.60 -15.84 8.51
CA VAL A 206 -5.69 -14.86 7.90
C VAL A 206 -5.06 -14.07 9.04
N GLY A 207 -3.80 -14.40 9.37
CA GLY A 207 -3.07 -13.72 10.42
C GLY A 207 -2.90 -12.24 10.12
N PHE A 208 -3.35 -11.37 11.03
CA PHE A 208 -3.53 -9.96 10.68
C PHE A 208 -2.22 -9.22 10.36
N ARG A 209 -1.05 -9.77 10.73
CA ARG A 209 0.29 -9.27 10.30
C ARG A 209 1.08 -10.29 9.49
N SER A 210 0.43 -11.25 8.84
CA SER A 210 1.08 -12.46 8.30
C SER A 210 1.73 -13.32 9.39
N ASN A 211 1.07 -13.41 10.53
CA ASN A 211 1.48 -14.18 11.70
C ASN A 211 0.37 -15.19 12.08
N ASP A 212 0.34 -15.63 13.33
CA ASP A 212 -0.67 -16.59 13.83
C ASP A 212 -1.80 -15.90 14.62
N ALA A 213 -1.86 -14.57 14.58
CA ALA A 213 -2.76 -13.79 15.42
C ALA A 213 -4.07 -13.47 14.69
N TYR A 214 -5.18 -13.65 15.39
CA TYR A 214 -6.53 -13.37 14.91
C TYR A 214 -6.93 -11.91 15.20
N ALA A 215 -7.56 -11.26 14.23
CA ALA A 215 -8.32 -10.04 14.39
C ALA A 215 -9.64 -10.18 13.62
N ALA A 216 -10.77 -10.08 14.31
CA ALA A 216 -12.08 -10.40 13.77
C ALA A 216 -12.50 -9.45 12.63
N ASP A 217 -12.25 -8.15 12.81
CA ASP A 217 -12.44 -7.14 11.78
C ASP A 217 -11.48 -7.31 10.59
N GLY A 218 -10.23 -7.70 10.85
CA GLY A 218 -9.23 -8.00 9.82
C GLY A 218 -9.56 -9.26 8.99
N GLN A 219 -10.10 -10.30 9.64
CA GLN A 219 -10.54 -11.53 8.97
C GLN A 219 -11.73 -11.23 8.04
N CYS A 220 -12.78 -10.58 8.55
CA CYS A 220 -13.94 -10.17 7.75
C CYS A 220 -13.53 -9.18 6.65
N GLY A 221 -12.68 -8.20 7.01
CA GLY A 221 -12.11 -7.22 6.09
C GLY A 221 -11.32 -7.86 4.95
N THR A 222 -10.65 -8.99 5.19
CA THR A 222 -9.94 -9.72 4.12
C THR A 222 -10.90 -10.25 3.05
N VAL A 223 -12.05 -10.78 3.44
CA VAL A 223 -13.10 -11.23 2.51
C VAL A 223 -13.68 -10.04 1.73
N LEU A 224 -13.97 -8.93 2.43
CA LEU A 224 -14.51 -7.71 1.84
C LEU A 224 -13.55 -7.07 0.84
N LYS A 225 -12.26 -6.98 1.18
CA LYS A 225 -11.20 -6.52 0.27
C LYS A 225 -11.08 -7.45 -0.93
N ALA A 226 -11.08 -8.78 -0.75
CA ALA A 226 -11.04 -9.70 -1.88
C ALA A 226 -12.22 -9.48 -2.86
N TYR A 227 -13.42 -9.23 -2.33
CA TYR A 227 -14.57 -8.89 -3.16
C TYR A 227 -14.42 -7.54 -3.88
N ARG A 228 -13.93 -6.51 -3.19
CA ARG A 228 -13.59 -5.21 -3.79
C ARG A 228 -12.60 -5.38 -4.95
N GLU A 229 -11.57 -6.20 -4.78
CA GLU A 229 -10.51 -6.42 -5.77
C GLU A 229 -11.04 -7.17 -6.99
N HIS A 230 -11.95 -8.12 -6.78
CA HIS A 230 -12.69 -8.80 -7.83
C HIS A 230 -13.57 -7.84 -8.63
N LEU A 231 -14.41 -7.04 -7.96
CA LEU A 231 -15.28 -6.04 -8.61
C LEU A 231 -14.51 -4.98 -9.42
N MET A 232 -13.22 -4.82 -9.11
CA MET A 232 -12.30 -3.91 -9.78
C MET A 232 -11.40 -4.58 -10.82
N SER A 233 -11.58 -5.88 -11.08
CA SER A 233 -10.79 -6.63 -12.04
C SER A 233 -11.52 -6.78 -13.37
N GLU A 234 -10.76 -6.89 -14.45
CA GLU A 234 -11.31 -7.17 -15.78
C GLU A 234 -11.65 -8.66 -15.88
N GLY A 235 -12.87 -9.02 -15.46
CA GLY A 235 -13.39 -10.38 -15.51
C GLY A 235 -13.06 -11.24 -14.28
N PRO A 236 -13.44 -12.53 -14.30
CA PRO A 236 -13.52 -13.36 -13.10
C PRO A 236 -12.19 -13.96 -12.63
N GLY A 237 -11.10 -13.81 -13.39
CA GLY A 237 -9.85 -14.54 -13.15
C GLY A 237 -9.24 -14.31 -11.76
N PHE A 238 -9.41 -13.12 -11.18
CA PHE A 238 -8.97 -12.88 -9.80
C PHE A 238 -9.78 -13.71 -8.79
N LEU A 239 -11.11 -13.72 -8.92
CA LEU A 239 -11.97 -14.49 -8.04
C LEU A 239 -11.76 -15.99 -8.24
N GLU A 240 -11.73 -16.48 -9.48
CA GLU A 240 -11.53 -17.90 -9.79
C GLU A 240 -10.26 -18.46 -9.13
N ALA A 241 -9.15 -17.70 -9.20
CA ALA A 241 -7.87 -18.11 -8.65
C ALA A 241 -7.85 -18.12 -7.10
N ASN A 242 -8.62 -17.26 -6.45
CA ASN A 242 -8.57 -17.05 -5.01
C ASN A 242 -9.79 -17.61 -4.26
N TRP A 243 -10.86 -18.00 -4.96
CA TRP A 243 -12.14 -18.40 -4.36
C TRP A 243 -12.01 -19.47 -3.27
N PRO A 244 -11.24 -20.56 -3.44
CA PRO A 244 -11.10 -21.56 -2.38
C PRO A 244 -10.57 -20.98 -1.07
N LYS A 245 -9.65 -20.01 -1.14
CA LYS A 245 -9.05 -19.35 0.04
C LYS A 245 -9.98 -18.28 0.62
N ILE A 246 -10.65 -17.51 -0.24
CA ILE A 246 -11.67 -16.53 0.18
C ILE A 246 -12.79 -17.23 0.95
N LYS A 247 -13.34 -18.31 0.38
CA LYS A 247 -14.36 -19.13 1.00
C LYS A 247 -13.89 -19.66 2.36
N LYS A 248 -12.70 -20.26 2.41
CA LYS A 248 -12.14 -20.82 3.64
C LYS A 248 -11.89 -19.75 4.72
N ALA A 249 -11.51 -18.54 4.33
CA ALA A 249 -11.38 -17.41 5.24
C ALA A 249 -12.73 -16.94 5.82
N LEU A 250 -13.80 -16.99 5.01
CA LEU A 250 -15.16 -16.72 5.50
C LEU A 250 -15.67 -17.85 6.40
N GLU A 251 -15.41 -19.11 6.06
CA GLU A 251 -15.71 -20.27 6.91
C GLU A 251 -15.09 -20.11 8.29
N TYR A 252 -13.84 -19.65 8.40
CA TYR A 252 -13.22 -19.36 9.69
C TYR A 252 -14.01 -18.33 10.53
N SER A 253 -14.60 -17.31 9.89
CA SER A 253 -15.42 -16.31 10.58
C SER A 253 -16.77 -16.89 11.00
N ILE A 254 -17.37 -17.75 10.16
CA ILE A 254 -18.58 -18.50 10.48
C ILE A 254 -18.34 -19.44 11.67
N ASP A 255 -17.17 -20.04 11.77
CA ASP A 255 -16.81 -20.89 12.91
C ASP A 255 -16.68 -20.11 14.24
N GLN A 256 -16.55 -18.77 14.21
CA GLN A 256 -16.58 -17.92 15.41
C GLN A 256 -18.02 -17.58 15.87
N ASP A 257 -18.99 -17.76 14.99
CA ASP A 257 -20.43 -17.64 15.23
C ASP A 257 -20.95 -19.03 15.68
N GLU A 258 -20.66 -19.38 16.93
CA GLU A 258 -20.78 -20.74 17.48
C GLU A 258 -22.17 -21.38 17.30
N ASN A 259 -23.23 -20.56 17.30
CA ASN A 259 -24.61 -21.00 17.14
C ASN A 259 -25.17 -20.75 15.72
N GLY A 260 -24.38 -20.10 14.84
CA GLY A 260 -24.73 -19.78 13.46
C GLY A 260 -25.88 -18.79 13.32
N ASP A 261 -26.16 -17.97 14.34
CA ASP A 261 -27.25 -17.00 14.32
C ASP A 261 -26.87 -15.67 13.65
N GLY A 262 -25.62 -15.54 13.19
CA GLY A 262 -25.09 -14.36 12.53
C GLY A 262 -24.51 -13.33 13.49
N LEU A 263 -24.35 -13.66 14.77
CA LEU A 263 -23.72 -12.83 15.79
C LEU A 263 -22.47 -13.51 16.34
N ILE A 264 -21.31 -12.89 16.17
CA ILE A 264 -20.08 -13.37 16.83
C ILE A 264 -20.10 -12.86 18.27
N GLU A 265 -20.03 -13.79 19.22
CA GLU A 265 -20.09 -13.49 20.66
C GLU A 265 -18.80 -13.85 21.41
N ASN A 266 -17.91 -14.64 20.79
CA ASN A 266 -16.64 -15.01 21.37
C ASN A 266 -15.62 -13.85 21.30
N SER A 267 -14.35 -14.13 21.64
CA SER A 267 -13.27 -13.12 21.69
C SER A 267 -12.99 -12.51 20.31
N GLN A 268 -13.33 -11.23 20.15
CA GLN A 268 -13.16 -10.48 18.91
C GLN A 268 -12.06 -9.43 19.06
N HIS A 269 -10.79 -9.85 18.90
CA HIS A 269 -9.69 -8.89 18.79
C HIS A 269 -9.89 -8.01 17.57
N ASN A 270 -9.66 -6.70 17.69
CA ASN A 270 -9.97 -5.75 16.63
C ASN A 270 -9.04 -4.55 16.60
N THR A 271 -9.22 -3.64 15.62
CA THR A 271 -8.35 -2.48 15.40
C THR A 271 -8.26 -1.49 16.56
N PHE A 272 -9.11 -1.59 17.59
CA PHE A 272 -8.99 -0.78 18.81
C PHE A 272 -8.01 -1.37 19.84
N ASP A 273 -7.24 -2.40 19.45
CA ASP A 273 -6.26 -3.11 20.29
C ASP A 273 -6.85 -3.74 21.56
N ILE A 274 -8.15 -4.06 21.52
CA ILE A 274 -8.91 -4.71 22.58
C ILE A 274 -9.70 -5.90 22.03
N ASN A 275 -10.27 -6.69 22.93
CA ASN A 275 -11.20 -7.76 22.59
C ASN A 275 -12.62 -7.32 22.97
N PHE A 276 -13.56 -7.50 22.05
CA PHE A 276 -14.98 -7.51 22.39
C PHE A 276 -15.44 -8.94 22.66
N PHE A 277 -16.34 -9.10 23.63
CA PHE A 277 -17.04 -10.34 23.95
C PHE A 277 -18.52 -10.01 23.92
N GLY A 278 -19.31 -10.72 23.13
CA GLY A 278 -20.71 -10.39 22.83
C GLY A 278 -20.91 -9.62 21.51
N PRO A 279 -22.17 -9.49 21.08
CA PRO A 279 -22.49 -8.87 19.80
C PRO A 279 -22.31 -7.37 19.84
N ASN A 280 -21.71 -6.87 18.77
CA ASN A 280 -21.41 -5.47 18.57
C ASN A 280 -21.59 -5.13 17.10
N THR A 281 -21.89 -3.86 16.81
CA THR A 281 -22.06 -3.44 15.42
C THR A 281 -20.76 -3.29 14.66
N PHE A 282 -19.62 -3.15 15.34
CA PHE A 282 -18.35 -2.94 14.65
C PHE A 282 -17.92 -4.19 13.88
N VAL A 283 -17.56 -5.26 14.59
CA VAL A 283 -17.20 -6.54 13.98
C VAL A 283 -18.42 -7.22 13.36
N GLY A 284 -19.58 -7.15 14.03
CA GLY A 284 -20.81 -7.77 13.55
C GLY A 284 -21.23 -7.26 12.17
N SER A 285 -21.19 -5.94 11.92
CA SER A 285 -21.54 -5.42 10.58
C SER A 285 -20.54 -5.84 9.50
N LEU A 286 -19.25 -5.94 9.83
CA LEU A 286 -18.23 -6.45 8.91
C LEU A 286 -18.46 -7.93 8.60
N TYR A 287 -18.83 -8.74 9.59
CA TYR A 287 -19.17 -10.15 9.41
C TYR A 287 -20.41 -10.32 8.52
N LEU A 288 -21.50 -9.59 8.79
CA LEU A 288 -22.69 -9.62 7.94
C LEU A 288 -22.40 -9.16 6.51
N ALA A 289 -21.58 -8.12 6.34
CA ALA A 289 -21.14 -7.68 5.02
C ALA A 289 -20.28 -8.75 4.32
N ALA A 290 -19.39 -9.43 5.06
CA ALA A 290 -18.55 -10.50 4.52
C ALA A 290 -19.38 -11.72 4.10
N LEU A 291 -20.44 -12.07 4.83
CA LEU A 291 -21.42 -13.10 4.44
C LEU A 291 -22.12 -12.73 3.12
N ARG A 292 -22.57 -11.47 2.97
CA ARG A 292 -23.16 -10.98 1.71
C ARG A 292 -22.16 -11.00 0.55
N ALA A 293 -20.93 -10.57 0.78
CA ALA A 293 -19.88 -10.61 -0.23
C ALA A 293 -19.55 -12.07 -0.63
N GLY A 294 -19.46 -12.97 0.36
CA GLY A 294 -19.27 -14.40 0.16
C GLY A 294 -20.42 -15.04 -0.62
N GLU A 295 -21.66 -14.66 -0.34
CA GLU A 295 -22.85 -15.10 -1.08
C GLU A 295 -22.75 -14.72 -2.57
N GLU A 296 -22.45 -13.46 -2.89
CA GLU A 296 -22.36 -13.01 -4.28
C GLU A 296 -21.19 -13.66 -5.02
N MET A 297 -20.01 -13.75 -4.39
CA MET A 297 -18.86 -14.46 -4.96
C MET A 297 -19.16 -15.96 -5.18
N ALA A 298 -19.85 -16.60 -4.24
CA ALA A 298 -20.23 -18.00 -4.36
C ALA A 298 -21.20 -18.26 -5.52
N LYS A 299 -22.16 -17.35 -5.75
CA LYS A 299 -23.07 -17.43 -6.91
C LYS A 299 -22.30 -17.36 -8.22
N GLU A 300 -21.37 -16.42 -8.35
CA GLU A 300 -20.54 -16.26 -9.54
C GLU A 300 -19.67 -17.50 -9.80
N MET A 301 -19.17 -18.13 -8.73
CA MET A 301 -18.38 -19.37 -8.80
C MET A 301 -19.21 -20.65 -8.92
N GLY A 302 -20.55 -20.54 -8.95
CA GLY A 302 -21.45 -21.69 -9.03
C GLY A 302 -21.59 -22.51 -7.74
N ASP A 303 -21.03 -22.06 -6.61
CA ASP A 303 -21.17 -22.69 -5.29
C ASP A 303 -22.48 -22.27 -4.61
N LEU A 304 -23.60 -22.67 -5.21
CA LEU A 304 -24.93 -22.27 -4.76
C LEU A 304 -25.27 -22.77 -3.35
N LYS A 305 -24.63 -23.86 -2.90
CA LYS A 305 -24.80 -24.37 -1.53
C LYS A 305 -24.18 -23.42 -0.53
N PHE A 306 -22.94 -22.98 -0.76
CA PHE A 306 -22.27 -22.03 0.13
C PHE A 306 -22.94 -20.65 0.07
N ALA A 307 -23.38 -20.21 -1.12
CA ALA A 307 -24.14 -18.98 -1.27
C ALA A 307 -25.39 -18.97 -0.39
N LYS A 308 -26.19 -20.04 -0.45
CA LYS A 308 -27.38 -20.21 0.38
C LYS A 308 -27.05 -20.21 1.88
N HIS A 309 -25.98 -20.89 2.27
CA HIS A 309 -25.54 -20.95 3.67
C HIS A 309 -25.17 -19.56 4.22
N CYS A 310 -24.38 -18.79 3.47
CA CYS A 310 -24.04 -17.41 3.83
C CYS A 310 -25.28 -16.53 3.95
N HIS A 311 -26.22 -16.66 3.00
CA HIS A 311 -27.47 -15.91 3.00
C HIS A 311 -28.31 -16.19 4.25
N GLU A 312 -28.47 -17.47 4.61
CA GLU A 312 -29.27 -17.87 5.77
C GLU A 312 -28.69 -17.35 7.09
N ILE A 313 -27.37 -17.34 7.25
CA ILE A 313 -26.71 -16.74 8.42
C ILE A 313 -26.91 -15.23 8.41
N PHE A 314 -26.73 -14.57 7.26
CA PHE A 314 -26.92 -13.13 7.14
C PHE A 314 -28.33 -12.69 7.55
N GLU A 315 -29.38 -13.37 7.08
CA GLU A 315 -30.77 -13.01 7.42
C GLU A 315 -31.05 -13.12 8.93
N ARG A 316 -30.52 -14.18 9.58
CA ARG A 316 -30.61 -14.32 11.04
C ARG A 316 -29.85 -13.22 11.76
N GLY A 317 -28.61 -12.96 11.36
CA GLY A 317 -27.77 -11.96 12.00
C GLY A 317 -28.24 -10.53 11.79
N GLN A 318 -28.83 -10.23 10.63
CA GLN A 318 -29.48 -8.95 10.37
C GLN A 318 -30.66 -8.74 11.32
N ALA A 319 -31.56 -9.72 11.41
CA ALA A 319 -32.71 -9.66 12.31
C ALA A 319 -32.28 -9.58 13.78
N GLY A 320 -31.33 -10.43 14.19
CA GLY A 320 -30.78 -10.47 15.55
C GLY A 320 -30.05 -9.19 15.94
N SER A 321 -29.29 -8.58 15.02
CA SER A 321 -28.65 -7.28 15.26
C SER A 321 -29.68 -6.18 15.51
N VAL A 322 -30.79 -6.15 14.76
CA VAL A 322 -31.87 -5.18 15.01
C VAL A 322 -32.55 -5.47 16.34
N ASP A 323 -32.93 -6.72 16.61
CA ASP A 323 -33.65 -7.07 17.84
C ASP A 323 -32.85 -6.78 19.11
N ARG A 324 -31.55 -7.12 19.11
CA ARG A 324 -30.71 -7.05 20.31
C ARG A 324 -29.95 -5.75 20.46
N LEU A 325 -29.53 -5.12 19.35
CA LEU A 325 -28.63 -3.96 19.39
C LEU A 325 -29.33 -2.64 19.06
N TRP A 326 -30.51 -2.62 18.45
CA TRP A 326 -31.22 -1.36 18.19
C TRP A 326 -32.04 -0.92 19.41
N ASN A 327 -31.68 0.23 20.00
CA ASN A 327 -32.39 0.75 21.17
C ASN A 327 -33.59 1.67 20.86
N GLY A 328 -33.92 1.86 19.58
CA GLY A 328 -34.92 2.82 19.11
C GLY A 328 -34.35 4.05 18.39
N GLU A 329 -33.07 4.38 18.59
CA GLU A 329 -32.43 5.57 18.00
C GLU A 329 -31.08 5.28 17.34
N TYR A 330 -30.28 4.39 17.92
CA TYR A 330 -29.00 3.96 17.39
C TYR A 330 -28.71 2.52 17.80
N PHE A 331 -27.67 1.94 17.22
CA PHE A 331 -27.21 0.62 17.62
C PHE A 331 -26.22 0.71 18.79
N ILE A 332 -26.51 -0.04 19.86
CA ILE A 332 -25.61 -0.22 21.01
C ILE A 332 -24.61 -1.35 20.75
N GLN A 333 -23.62 -1.48 21.63
CA GLN A 333 -22.80 -2.69 21.74
C GLN A 333 -23.24 -3.40 23.02
N ASP A 334 -23.53 -4.69 22.92
CA ASP A 334 -23.80 -5.56 24.06
C ASP A 334 -22.55 -6.38 24.31
N VAL A 335 -21.55 -5.70 24.89
CA VAL A 335 -20.20 -6.23 25.12
C VAL A 335 -19.78 -6.05 26.57
N ASP A 336 -18.98 -6.99 27.07
CA ASP A 336 -18.48 -7.03 28.46
C ASP A 336 -17.45 -5.95 28.81
#